data_AF-A0A920CQ59-F1
#
_entry.id   AF-A0A920CQ59-F1
#
_cell.length_a   1.000
_cell.length_b   1.000
_cell.length_c   1.000
_cell.angle_alpha   90.00
_cell.angle_beta   90.00
_cell.angle_gamma   90.00
#
_symmetry.space_group_name_H-M   'P 1'
#
loop_
_entity.id
_entity.type
_entity.pdbx_description
1 polymer ?
#
loop_
_entity_poly.entity_id
_entity_poly.type
_entity_poly.pdbx_seq_one_letter_code
_entity_poly.pdbx_strand_id
1 'polypeptide(L)'
;MKHNQTDCYAFRMYPEPNGTNYYQNDLMTQEQVERLFDYCQILEAIIFDKGWLFLISYYGYEELFEINNKSGWFECSDLEDFKKYIESYQNDIKNMK
;
A
#
# COMPACT_ATOMS: atom_id res chain seq x y z
N MET A 1 -9.74 18.86 -5.47
CA MET A 1 -9.11 18.54 -4.18
C MET A 1 -7.63 18.86 -4.29
N LYS A 2 -7.03 19.57 -3.34
CA LYS A 2 -5.59 19.89 -3.37
C LYS A 2 -4.83 18.67 -2.85
N HIS A 3 -4.21 17.88 -3.71
CA HIS A 3 -3.26 16.85 -3.28
C HIS A 3 -2.03 17.57 -2.72
N ASN A 4 -1.83 17.55 -1.40
CA ASN A 4 -0.61 18.04 -0.78
C ASN A 4 0.52 17.04 -1.08
N GLN A 5 1.56 17.49 -1.78
CA GLN A 5 2.73 16.69 -2.16
C GLN A 5 3.63 16.23 -0.99
N THR A 6 3.24 16.48 0.26
CA THR A 6 4.07 16.27 1.47
C THR A 6 3.59 15.17 2.40
N ASP A 7 2.49 14.49 2.07
CA ASP A 7 1.97 13.41 2.92
C ASP A 7 2.76 12.11 2.69
N CYS A 8 3.23 11.48 3.78
CA CYS A 8 3.83 10.16 3.73
C CYS A 8 2.74 9.11 3.54
N TYR A 9 2.85 8.31 2.47
CA TYR A 9 1.85 7.31 2.07
C TYR A 9 2.20 5.91 2.54
N ALA A 10 3.48 5.59 2.61
CA ALA A 10 3.98 4.33 3.15
C ALA A 10 5.38 4.51 3.75
N PHE A 11 5.78 3.56 4.58
CA PHE A 11 7.12 3.50 5.16
C PHE A 11 7.67 2.09 5.02
N ARG A 12 8.92 1.98 4.58
CA ARG A 12 9.71 0.75 4.63
C ARG A 12 10.84 0.92 5.65
N MET A 13 11.08 -0.09 6.49
CA MET A 13 12.10 -0.01 7.55
C MET A 13 13.55 0.07 7.04
N TYR A 14 13.79 -0.35 5.79
CA TYR A 14 15.12 -0.32 5.17
C TYR A 14 15.34 0.87 4.22
N PRO A 15 16.58 1.38 4.13
CA PRO A 15 17.75 0.96 4.90
C PRO A 15 17.69 1.47 6.36
N GLU A 16 18.05 0.62 7.33
CA GLU A 16 18.15 1.03 8.73
C GLU A 16 19.29 2.04 8.94
N PRO A 17 19.21 2.93 9.94
CA PRO A 17 18.09 3.10 10.89
C PRO A 17 16.98 4.04 10.36
N ASN A 18 17.17 4.63 9.17
CA ASN A 18 16.34 5.74 8.72
C ASN A 18 15.07 5.29 7.98
N GLY A 19 15.09 4.09 7.40
CA GLY A 19 14.05 3.59 6.53
C GLY A 19 13.89 4.43 5.26
N THR A 20 12.78 4.17 4.55
CA THR A 20 12.39 4.87 3.32
C THR A 20 10.93 5.30 3.43
N ASN A 21 10.69 6.61 3.34
CA ASN A 21 9.35 7.17 3.21
C ASN A 21 8.94 7.16 1.73
N TYR A 22 7.71 6.76 1.46
CA TYR A 22 7.11 6.80 0.13
C TYR A 22 6.10 7.94 0.07
N TYR A 23 6.24 8.78 -0.94
CA TYR A 23 5.33 9.87 -1.26
C TYR A 23 4.56 9.54 -2.53
N GLN A 24 3.68 10.45 -2.94
CA GLN A 24 2.87 10.27 -4.14
C GLN A 24 3.70 9.89 -5.39
N ASN A 25 4.80 10.59 -5.66
CA ASN A 25 5.63 10.36 -6.84
C ASN A 25 6.32 8.99 -6.85
N ASP A 26 6.44 8.36 -5.68
CA ASP A 26 7.02 7.04 -5.52
C ASP A 26 6.01 5.92 -5.79
N LEU A 27 4.74 6.26 -6.07
CA LEU A 27 3.61 5.35 -6.24
C LEU A 27 2.75 5.71 -7.47
N MET A 28 3.37 6.27 -8.52
CA MET A 28 2.67 6.72 -9.74
C MET A 28 2.66 5.67 -10.85
N THR A 29 3.46 4.60 -10.74
CA THR A 29 3.49 3.48 -11.70
C THR A 29 3.11 2.15 -11.03
N GLN A 30 2.54 1.22 -11.81
CA GLN A 30 2.20 -0.11 -11.31
C GLN A 30 3.42 -0.84 -10.72
N GLU A 31 4.59 -0.74 -11.38
CA GLU A 31 5.84 -1.37 -10.91
C GLU A 31 6.27 -0.84 -9.53
N GLN A 32 6.09 0.45 -9.28
CA GLN A 32 6.37 1.06 -7.98
C GLN A 32 5.45 0.51 -6.89
N VAL A 33 4.15 0.38 -7.18
CA VAL A 33 3.15 -0.15 -6.24
C VAL A 33 3.37 -1.64 -5.99
N GLU A 34 3.64 -2.42 -7.03
CA GLU A 34 3.97 -3.85 -6.93
C GLU A 34 5.18 -4.06 -6.02
N ARG A 35 6.25 -3.29 -6.21
CA ARG A 35 7.45 -3.35 -5.35
C ARG A 35 7.14 -2.99 -3.91
N LEU A 36 6.27 -2.01 -3.66
CA LEU A 36 5.84 -1.69 -2.30
C LEU A 36 5.04 -2.85 -1.69
N PHE A 37 4.16 -3.49 -2.45
CA PHE A 37 3.41 -4.66 -1.99
C PHE A 37 4.34 -5.84 -1.69
N ASP A 38 5.39 -6.06 -2.48
CA ASP A 38 6.39 -7.09 -2.21
C ASP A 38 7.07 -6.87 -0.86
N TYR A 39 7.40 -5.62 -0.53
CA TYR A 39 7.95 -5.27 0.78
C TYR A 39 6.95 -5.46 1.90
N CYS A 40 5.66 -5.17 1.66
CA CYS A 40 4.62 -5.40 2.66
C CYS A 40 4.38 -6.90 2.91
N GLN A 41 4.47 -7.73 1.87
CA GLN A 41 4.36 -9.19 1.96
C GLN A 41 5.39 -9.78 2.94
N ILE A 42 6.62 -9.26 2.92
CA ILE A 42 7.69 -9.70 3.82
C ILE A 42 7.82 -8.88 5.10
N LEU A 43 6.78 -8.09 5.44
CA LEU A 43 6.69 -7.27 6.66
C LEU A 43 7.74 -6.16 6.79
N GLU A 44 8.37 -5.75 5.69
CA GLU A 44 9.34 -4.65 5.68
C GLU A 44 8.70 -3.27 5.52
N ALA A 45 7.47 -3.22 5.01
CA ALA A 45 6.76 -1.98 4.72
C ALA A 45 5.33 -1.97 5.26
N ILE A 46 4.85 -0.76 5.56
CA ILE A 46 3.47 -0.48 5.93
C ILE A 46 2.89 0.62 5.04
N ILE A 47 1.65 0.46 4.63
CA ILE A 47 0.90 1.48 3.88
C ILE A 47 -0.07 2.17 4.84
N PHE A 48 0.07 3.49 4.97
CA PHE A 48 -0.79 4.27 5.85
C PHE A 48 -2.18 4.48 5.24
N ASP A 49 -3.15 4.90 6.07
CA ASP A 49 -4.51 5.23 5.60
C ASP A 49 -4.53 6.19 4.40
N LYS A 50 -3.67 7.22 4.43
CA LYS A 50 -3.54 8.17 3.31
C LYS A 50 -3.00 7.50 2.04
N GLY A 51 -2.07 6.55 2.18
CA GLY A 51 -1.54 5.78 1.06
C GLY A 51 -2.61 4.91 0.42
N TRP A 52 -3.39 4.18 1.21
CA TRP A 52 -4.52 3.41 0.69
C TRP A 52 -5.58 4.28 0.02
N LEU A 53 -5.95 5.42 0.63
CA LEU A 53 -6.88 6.37 0.01
C LEU A 53 -6.38 6.87 -1.35
N PHE A 54 -5.08 7.18 -1.46
CA PHE A 54 -4.46 7.56 -2.72
C PHE A 54 -4.48 6.43 -3.74
N LEU A 55 -4.01 5.24 -3.37
CA LEU A 55 -3.93 4.08 -4.25
C LEU A 55 -5.31 3.70 -4.80
N ILE A 56 -6.33 3.62 -3.94
CA ILE A 56 -7.70 3.32 -4.33
C ILE A 56 -8.26 4.41 -5.25
N SER A 57 -7.96 5.68 -4.98
CA SER A 57 -8.42 6.79 -5.81
C SER A 57 -7.74 6.86 -7.18
N TYR A 58 -6.48 6.44 -7.28
CA TYR A 58 -5.68 6.58 -8.51
C TYR A 58 -5.80 5.35 -9.43
N TYR A 59 -5.72 4.14 -8.85
CA TYR A 59 -5.74 2.87 -9.58
C TYR A 59 -7.11 2.17 -9.54
N GLY A 60 -7.91 2.42 -8.51
CA GLY A 60 -9.12 1.64 -8.26
C GLY A 60 -8.83 0.23 -7.74
N TYR A 61 -9.86 -0.46 -7.24
CA TYR A 61 -9.68 -1.77 -6.63
C TYR A 61 -9.27 -2.87 -7.61
N GLU A 62 -9.77 -2.83 -8.86
CA GLU A 62 -9.51 -3.86 -9.87
C GLU A 62 -8.01 -3.93 -10.22
N GLU A 63 -7.40 -2.79 -10.53
CA GLU A 63 -5.97 -2.72 -10.86
C GLU A 63 -5.09 -3.05 -9.64
N LEU A 64 -5.46 -2.59 -8.45
CA LEU A 64 -4.76 -2.96 -7.21
C LEU A 64 -4.85 -4.45 -6.91
N PHE A 65 -5.96 -5.11 -7.24
CA PHE A 65 -6.11 -6.55 -7.09
C PHE A 65 -5.19 -7.32 -8.05
N GLU A 66 -5.06 -6.85 -9.30
CA GLU A 66 -4.08 -7.43 -10.25
C GLU A 66 -2.64 -7.28 -9.74
N ILE A 67 -2.28 -6.11 -9.21
CA ILE A 67 -0.96 -5.85 -8.63
C ILE A 67 -0.73 -6.75 -7.41
N ASN A 68 -1.72 -6.88 -6.52
CA ASN A 68 -1.67 -7.78 -5.37
C ASN A 68 -1.42 -9.23 -5.79
N ASN A 69 -2.11 -9.72 -6.83
CA ASN A 69 -1.95 -11.10 -7.31
C ASN A 69 -0.57 -11.38 -7.91
N LYS A 70 0.08 -10.36 -8.50
CA LYS A 70 1.47 -10.47 -8.97
C LYS A 70 2.46 -10.50 -7.81
N SER A 71 2.27 -9.60 -6.85
CA SER A 71 3.14 -9.47 -5.68
C SER A 71 3.02 -10.66 -4.71
N GLY A 72 1.82 -11.23 -4.60
CA GLY A 72 1.51 -12.33 -3.68
C GLY A 72 1.16 -11.87 -2.26
N TRP A 73 0.96 -10.58 -2.02
CA TRP A 73 0.82 -10.04 -0.66
C TRP A 73 -0.40 -10.59 0.09
N PHE A 74 -1.62 -10.31 -0.37
CA PHE A 74 -2.82 -10.90 0.21
C PHE A 74 -3.25 -12.12 -0.60
N GLU A 75 -3.40 -13.26 0.08
CA GLU A 75 -4.03 -14.46 -0.49
C GLU A 75 -5.55 -14.25 -0.60
N CYS A 76 -5.98 -13.73 -1.74
CA CYS A 76 -7.39 -13.40 -2.02
C CYS A 76 -7.94 -14.28 -3.14
N SER A 77 -9.16 -14.78 -2.96
CA SER A 77 -9.82 -15.60 -3.99
C SER A 77 -10.49 -14.76 -5.08
N ASP A 78 -10.96 -13.57 -4.72
CA ASP A 78 -11.61 -12.61 -5.60
C ASP A 78 -11.42 -11.15 -5.12
N LEU A 79 -11.96 -10.23 -5.90
CA LEU A 79 -11.88 -8.79 -5.66
C LEU A 79 -12.57 -8.35 -4.36
N GLU A 80 -13.62 -9.05 -3.93
CA GLU A 80 -14.37 -8.68 -2.73
C GLU A 80 -13.62 -9.12 -1.47
N ASP A 81 -12.98 -10.29 -1.51
CA ASP A 81 -12.05 -10.71 -0.47
C ASP A 81 -10.87 -9.73 -0.35
N PHE A 82 -10.33 -9.26 -1.48
CA PHE A 82 -9.25 -8.27 -1.47
C PHE A 82 -9.66 -6.96 -0.77
N LYS A 83 -10.87 -6.45 -1.03
CA LYS A 83 -11.37 -5.25 -0.32
C LYS A 83 -11.46 -5.47 1.19
N LYS A 84 -11.97 -6.63 1.63
CA LYS A 84 -12.05 -6.97 3.06
C LYS A 84 -10.68 -7.06 3.71
N TYR A 85 -9.69 -7.60 3.00
CA TYR A 85 -8.30 -7.63 3.49
C TYR A 85 -7.73 -6.22 3.66
N ILE A 86 -7.95 -5.31 2.71
CA ILE A 86 -7.54 -3.90 2.85
C ILE A 86 -8.21 -3.28 4.08
N GLU A 87 -9.51 -3.47 4.27
CA GLU A 87 -10.24 -2.93 5.43
C GLU A 87 -9.69 -3.50 6.76
N SER A 88 -9.44 -4.80 6.82
CA SER A 88 -8.84 -5.45 7.99
C SER A 88 -7.44 -4.89 8.28
N TYR A 89 -6.60 -4.80 7.25
CA TYR A 89 -5.25 -4.27 7.35
C TYR A 89 -5.23 -2.82 7.87
N GLN A 90 -6.11 -1.97 7.36
CA GLN A 90 -6.26 -0.60 7.83
C GLN A 90 -6.68 -0.53 9.30
N ASN A 91 -7.53 -1.44 9.76
CA ASN A 91 -7.93 -1.51 11.17
C ASN A 91 -6.76 -1.97 12.05
N ASP A 92 -5.99 -2.97 11.61
CA ASP A 92 -4.84 -3.47 12.35
C ASP A 92 -3.79 -2.37 12.55
N ILE A 93 -3.47 -1.61 11.50
CA ILE A 93 -2.54 -0.46 11.59
C ILE A 93 -3.03 0.61 12.57
N LYS A 94 -4.33 0.90 12.61
CA LYS A 94 -4.89 1.90 13.55
C LYS A 94 -4.73 1.46 15.00
N ASN A 95 -4.80 0.16 15.26
CA ASN A 95 -4.69 -0.43 16.59
C ASN A 95 -3.24 -0.64 17.04
N MET A 96 -2.24 -0.46 16.16
CA MET A 96 -0.82 -0.50 16.49
C MET A 96 -0.29 0.80 17.14
N LYS A 97 -1.16 1.78 17.38
CA LYS A 97 -0.83 3.08 18.01
C LYS A 97 -0.96 3.05 19.54
#